data_AF-A0A1F8FGB4-F1
#
_entry.id   AF-A0A1F8FGB4-F1
#
_cell.length_a   1.000
_cell.length_b   1.000
_cell.length_c   1.000
_cell.angle_alpha   90.00
_cell.angle_beta   90.00
_cell.angle_gamma   90.00
#
_symmetry.space_group_name_H-M   'P 1'
#
loop_
_entity.id
_entity.type
_entity.pdbx_description
1 polymer ?
#
loop_
_entity_poly.entity_id
_entity_poly.type
_entity_poly.pdbx_seq_one_letter_code
_entity_poly.pdbx_strand_id
1 'polypeptide(L)'
;MSASFFSEALSEIRKKGVLNILAVLVNQSGKGPEYQLIQPDQNDGFLFSINPWTPLEFSILIDLPVKHNDIQVVTVCGRDKTIVSKQSITPDKHYRRFVKRVRNRATENVPYLSTKHEGNNTRIIFTANGQFEMWEVAIPTRILNGQAHFFLTVQKLYEGRMYNYEGKVYIPETQYAGYQNWPNLQEYLGKAVPLNQLEEIDSDQMLEILVSSEDQLEEIPAVEDNAGVVKYFCLASGLGLAAVNVNNAMIHWSQILSPERLACLEKGQPIRFDRIVLGTKDAETVLFLKGVEK
;
A
#
# COMPACT_ATOMS: atom_id res chain seq x y z
N MET A 1 4.14 13.64 -13.60
CA MET A 1 3.64 12.25 -13.66
C MET A 1 2.84 12.06 -14.93
N SER A 2 3.18 11.06 -15.73
CA SER A 2 2.37 10.63 -16.88
C SER A 2 1.07 10.00 -16.36
N ALA A 3 0.02 10.07 -17.17
CA ALA A 3 -1.33 9.66 -16.81
C ALA A 3 -1.51 8.12 -16.67
N SER A 4 -0.61 7.37 -16.03
CA SER A 4 -0.56 5.91 -16.24
C SER A 4 -0.16 5.04 -15.04
N PHE A 5 0.19 5.60 -13.86
CA PHE A 5 0.69 4.80 -12.72
C PHE A 5 -0.26 3.66 -12.30
N PHE A 6 -1.58 3.87 -12.37
CA PHE A 6 -2.55 2.83 -12.02
C PHE A 6 -2.55 1.68 -13.04
N SER A 7 -2.57 2.01 -14.35
CA SER A 7 -2.52 1.01 -15.42
C SER A 7 -1.20 0.24 -15.43
N GLU A 8 -0.09 0.90 -15.11
CA GLU A 8 1.23 0.28 -14.98
C GLU A 8 1.27 -0.72 -13.82
N ALA A 9 0.80 -0.31 -12.64
CA ALA A 9 0.70 -1.18 -11.47
C ALA A 9 -0.20 -2.40 -11.72
N LEU A 10 -1.34 -2.20 -12.38
CA LEU A 10 -2.22 -3.30 -12.80
C LEU A 10 -1.57 -4.22 -13.84
N SER A 11 -0.82 -3.66 -14.79
CA SER A 11 -0.10 -4.43 -15.79
C SER A 11 1.00 -5.29 -15.15
N GLU A 12 1.78 -4.73 -14.24
CA GLU A 12 2.83 -5.43 -13.50
C GLU A 12 2.25 -6.59 -12.67
N ILE A 13 1.20 -6.33 -11.90
CA ILE A 13 0.61 -7.37 -11.05
C ILE A 13 -0.08 -8.48 -11.87
N ARG A 14 -0.63 -8.15 -13.05
CA ARG A 14 -1.20 -9.13 -13.99
C ARG A 14 -0.14 -10.05 -14.58
N LYS A 15 1.04 -9.50 -14.93
CA LYS A 15 2.18 -10.31 -15.40
C LYS A 15 2.64 -11.33 -14.36
N LYS A 16 2.39 -11.06 -13.07
CA LYS A 16 2.68 -11.97 -11.96
C LYS A 16 1.57 -12.98 -11.69
N GLY A 17 0.52 -13.02 -12.51
CA GLY A 17 -0.54 -14.03 -12.44
C GLY A 17 -1.84 -13.59 -11.77
N VAL A 18 -1.97 -12.34 -11.32
CA VAL A 18 -3.28 -11.82 -10.88
C VAL A 18 -4.19 -11.63 -12.08
N LEU A 19 -5.36 -12.27 -12.11
CA LEU A 19 -6.26 -12.18 -13.26
C LEU A 19 -6.99 -10.83 -13.27
N ASN A 20 -7.65 -10.51 -12.16
CA ASN A 20 -8.47 -9.31 -12.02
C ASN A 20 -8.35 -8.70 -10.63
N ILE A 21 -8.41 -7.37 -10.59
CA ILE A 21 -8.67 -6.57 -9.40
C ILE A 21 -9.84 -5.65 -9.73
N LEU A 22 -10.96 -5.81 -9.02
CA LEU A 22 -12.21 -5.14 -9.34
C LEU A 22 -12.77 -4.41 -8.11
N ALA A 23 -13.44 -3.28 -8.34
CA ALA A 23 -14.23 -2.60 -7.34
C ALA A 23 -15.73 -2.84 -7.59
N VAL A 24 -16.44 -3.29 -6.57
CA VAL A 24 -17.90 -3.50 -6.61
C VAL A 24 -18.55 -2.62 -5.57
N LEU A 25 -19.46 -1.75 -5.99
CA LEU A 25 -20.32 -0.99 -5.09
C LEU A 25 -21.43 -1.89 -4.56
N VAL A 26 -21.66 -1.83 -3.26
CA VAL A 26 -22.69 -2.58 -2.54
C VAL A 26 -23.76 -1.60 -2.08
N ASN A 27 -24.87 -1.57 -2.81
CA ASN A 27 -26.03 -0.75 -2.49
C ASN A 27 -26.98 -1.53 -1.59
N GLN A 28 -27.27 -1.00 -0.40
CA GLN A 28 -28.27 -1.59 0.48
C GLN A 28 -29.65 -1.10 0.04
N SER A 29 -30.33 -1.88 -0.80
CA SER A 29 -31.74 -1.62 -1.13
C SER A 29 -32.65 -2.33 -0.13
N GLY A 30 -33.88 -1.83 0.06
CA GLY A 30 -34.91 -2.51 0.86
C GLY A 30 -35.32 -3.89 0.33
N LYS A 31 -34.80 -4.32 -0.83
CA LYS A 31 -35.00 -5.64 -1.44
C LYS A 31 -33.77 -6.55 -1.33
N GLY A 32 -32.72 -6.12 -0.64
CA GLY A 32 -31.45 -6.83 -0.51
C GLY A 32 -30.25 -6.04 -1.08
N PRO A 33 -29.02 -6.56 -0.92
CA PRO A 33 -27.84 -5.90 -1.46
C PRO A 33 -27.81 -6.00 -3.00
N GLU A 34 -27.75 -4.86 -3.66
CA GLU A 34 -27.47 -4.75 -5.09
C GLU A 34 -25.97 -4.52 -5.30
N TYR A 35 -25.39 -5.26 -6.26
CA TYR A 35 -23.97 -5.21 -6.54
C TYR A 35 -23.73 -4.61 -7.92
N GLN A 36 -22.97 -3.52 -7.97
CA GLN A 36 -22.60 -2.86 -9.22
C GLN A 36 -21.09 -2.92 -9.41
N LEU A 37 -20.64 -3.55 -10.50
CA LEU A 37 -19.24 -3.49 -10.90
C LEU A 37 -18.90 -2.09 -11.39
N ILE A 38 -17.82 -1.51 -10.87
CA ILE A 38 -17.35 -0.18 -11.24
C ILE A 38 -15.98 -0.31 -11.89
N GLN A 39 -15.86 0.25 -13.09
CA GLN A 39 -14.61 0.26 -13.82
C GLN A 39 -13.78 1.46 -13.39
N PRO A 40 -12.55 1.27 -12.90
CA PRO A 40 -11.65 2.36 -12.58
C PRO A 40 -11.18 3.07 -13.85
N ASP A 41 -11.05 4.39 -13.75
CA ASP A 41 -10.30 5.21 -14.70
C ASP A 41 -8.87 4.65 -14.81
N GLN A 42 -8.39 4.48 -16.04
CA GLN A 42 -7.10 3.82 -16.28
C GLN A 42 -5.90 4.65 -15.79
N ASN A 43 -6.07 5.96 -15.63
CA ASN A 43 -4.96 6.86 -15.33
C ASN A 43 -4.66 6.89 -13.82
N ASP A 44 -5.69 7.16 -13.02
CA ASP A 44 -5.56 7.40 -11.56
C ASP A 44 -6.41 6.47 -10.69
N GLY A 45 -7.10 5.50 -11.31
CA GLY A 45 -7.96 4.56 -10.61
C GLY A 45 -9.29 5.15 -10.13
N PHE A 46 -9.66 6.36 -10.57
CA PHE A 46 -10.90 7.01 -10.14
C PHE A 46 -12.14 6.14 -10.43
N LEU A 47 -13.00 6.02 -9.42
CA LEU A 47 -14.23 5.22 -9.50
C LEU A 47 -15.44 6.12 -9.78
N PHE A 48 -15.72 7.05 -8.86
CA PHE A 48 -16.76 8.08 -9.00
C PHE A 48 -16.65 9.09 -7.85
N SER A 49 -17.46 10.15 -7.92
CA SER A 49 -17.64 11.14 -6.87
C SER A 49 -19.09 11.20 -6.39
N ILE A 50 -19.29 11.43 -5.10
CA ILE A 50 -20.62 11.54 -4.49
C ILE A 50 -20.63 12.54 -3.34
N ASN A 51 -21.82 12.91 -2.87
CA ASN A 51 -21.99 13.65 -1.63
C ASN A 51 -21.25 12.91 -0.49
N PRO A 52 -20.34 13.60 0.22
CA PRO A 52 -19.47 12.95 1.19
C PRO A 52 -20.22 12.51 2.46
N TRP A 53 -21.49 12.85 2.60
CA TRP A 53 -22.37 12.39 3.67
C TRP A 53 -23.15 11.11 3.32
N THR A 54 -23.00 10.58 2.09
CA THR A 54 -23.70 9.36 1.66
C THR A 54 -22.97 8.10 2.17
N PRO A 55 -23.63 7.22 2.94
CA PRO A 55 -23.06 5.94 3.35
C PRO A 55 -22.95 4.98 2.16
N LEU A 56 -21.82 4.28 2.04
CA LEU A 56 -21.46 3.40 0.94
C LEU A 56 -20.59 2.24 1.44
N GLU A 57 -20.82 1.07 0.86
CA GLU A 57 -19.94 -0.09 1.05
C GLU A 57 -19.39 -0.51 -0.31
N PHE A 58 -18.11 -0.84 -0.34
CA PHE A 58 -17.42 -1.39 -1.50
C PHE A 58 -16.95 -2.81 -1.19
N SER A 59 -16.71 -3.58 -2.25
CA SER A 59 -15.94 -4.81 -2.20
C SER A 59 -14.81 -4.73 -3.21
N ILE A 60 -13.59 -4.98 -2.76
CA ILE A 60 -12.44 -5.27 -3.62
C ILE A 60 -12.48 -6.77 -3.89
N LEU A 61 -12.54 -7.15 -5.16
CA LEU A 61 -12.43 -8.53 -5.63
C LEU A 61 -11.05 -8.75 -6.24
N ILE A 62 -10.37 -9.81 -5.82
CA ILE A 62 -9.09 -10.24 -6.39
C ILE A 62 -9.26 -11.67 -6.91
N ASP A 63 -9.02 -11.87 -8.19
CA ASP A 63 -9.09 -13.18 -8.83
C ASP A 63 -7.69 -13.70 -9.14
N LEU A 64 -7.38 -14.89 -8.63
CA LEU A 64 -6.12 -15.59 -8.87
C LEU A 64 -6.38 -16.94 -9.55
N PRO A 65 -5.47 -17.42 -10.42
CA PRO A 65 -5.51 -18.81 -10.88
C PRO A 65 -5.36 -19.80 -9.71
N VAL A 66 -5.95 -21.00 -9.85
CA VAL A 66 -5.89 -22.03 -8.80
C VAL A 66 -4.48 -22.58 -8.56
N LYS A 67 -3.63 -22.61 -9.59
CA LYS A 67 -2.31 -23.26 -9.53
C LYS A 67 -1.21 -22.47 -8.81
N HIS A 68 -1.45 -21.21 -8.46
CA HIS A 68 -0.43 -20.30 -7.91
C HIS A 68 -0.49 -20.25 -6.37
N ASN A 69 0.18 -21.19 -5.72
CA ASN A 69 0.28 -21.22 -4.24
C ASN A 69 1.27 -20.17 -3.69
N ASP A 70 2.14 -19.68 -4.56
CA ASP A 70 3.09 -18.57 -4.39
C ASP A 70 2.44 -17.18 -4.36
N ILE A 71 1.12 -17.11 -4.61
CA ILE A 71 0.34 -15.86 -4.54
C ILE A 71 -0.75 -16.00 -3.48
N GLN A 72 -0.71 -15.11 -2.49
CA GLN A 72 -1.59 -15.12 -1.33
C GLN A 72 -2.24 -13.76 -1.15
N VAL A 73 -3.55 -13.75 -0.90
CA VAL A 73 -4.27 -12.52 -0.52
C VAL A 73 -4.41 -12.48 1.00
N VAL A 74 -3.96 -11.41 1.63
CA VAL A 74 -3.94 -11.27 3.09
C VAL A 74 -4.57 -9.96 3.55
N THR A 75 -4.92 -9.90 4.82
CA THR A 75 -5.23 -8.65 5.53
C THR A 75 -4.15 -8.43 6.58
N VAL A 76 -3.68 -7.19 6.71
CA VAL A 76 -2.77 -6.80 7.79
C VAL A 76 -3.57 -5.93 8.76
N CYS A 77 -3.62 -6.35 10.02
CA CYS A 77 -4.49 -5.77 11.04
C CYS A 77 -3.69 -5.34 12.28
N GLY A 78 -4.15 -4.29 12.95
CA GLY A 78 -3.65 -3.90 14.26
C GLY A 78 -2.25 -3.25 14.25
N ARG A 79 -1.87 -2.73 15.41
CA ARG A 79 -0.56 -2.09 15.64
C ARG A 79 0.61 -3.06 15.52
N ASP A 80 0.37 -4.32 15.86
CA ASP A 80 1.28 -5.45 15.75
C ASP A 80 1.41 -5.97 14.31
N LYS A 81 0.62 -5.43 13.37
CA LYS A 81 0.62 -5.79 11.95
C LYS A 81 0.43 -7.31 11.75
N THR A 82 -0.53 -7.90 12.48
CA THR A 82 -0.91 -9.32 12.32
C THR A 82 -1.37 -9.61 10.88
N ILE A 83 -0.89 -10.71 10.30
CA ILE A 83 -1.22 -11.14 8.93
C ILE A 83 -2.25 -12.25 8.95
N VAL A 84 -3.38 -12.03 8.27
CA VAL A 84 -4.46 -13.01 8.15
C VAL A 84 -4.70 -13.34 6.67
N SER A 85 -4.41 -14.58 6.27
CA SER A 85 -4.74 -15.09 4.93
C SER A 85 -6.24 -15.05 4.69
N LYS A 86 -6.65 -14.50 3.54
CA LYS A 86 -8.03 -14.58 3.08
C LYS A 86 -8.33 -15.96 2.52
N GLN A 87 -9.55 -16.42 2.76
CA GLN A 87 -10.08 -17.63 2.13
C GLN A 87 -10.71 -17.28 0.78
N SER A 88 -10.57 -18.18 -0.20
CA SER A 88 -11.30 -18.08 -1.46
C SER A 88 -12.78 -18.27 -1.20
N ILE A 89 -13.62 -17.44 -1.82
CA ILE A 89 -15.08 -17.58 -1.77
C ILE A 89 -15.64 -18.39 -2.94
N THR A 90 -14.81 -18.73 -3.93
CA THR A 90 -15.23 -19.55 -5.07
C THR A 90 -14.95 -21.03 -4.80
N PRO A 91 -15.92 -21.92 -5.09
CA PRO A 91 -15.69 -23.37 -5.14
C PRO A 91 -15.06 -23.84 -6.47
N ASP A 92 -14.86 -22.92 -7.42
CA ASP A 92 -14.38 -23.19 -8.79
C ASP A 92 -12.94 -23.72 -8.82
N LYS A 93 -12.66 -24.64 -9.75
CA LYS A 93 -11.33 -25.22 -10.03
C LYS A 93 -10.49 -24.37 -10.99
N HIS A 94 -11.07 -23.34 -11.62
CA HIS A 94 -10.35 -22.49 -12.58
C HIS A 94 -9.70 -21.27 -11.91
N TYR A 95 -10.37 -20.62 -10.97
CA TYR A 95 -9.84 -19.46 -10.25
C TYR A 95 -10.32 -19.38 -8.79
N ARG A 96 -9.51 -18.74 -7.95
CA ARG A 96 -9.79 -18.38 -6.56
C ARG A 96 -10.17 -16.92 -6.49
N ARG A 97 -11.33 -16.60 -5.91
CA ARG A 97 -11.77 -15.22 -5.68
C ARG A 97 -11.67 -14.85 -4.22
N PHE A 98 -11.04 -13.71 -3.95
CA PHE A 98 -10.92 -13.16 -2.61
C PHE A 98 -11.69 -11.85 -2.53
N VAL A 99 -12.34 -11.60 -1.39
CA VAL A 99 -13.17 -10.41 -1.19
C VAL A 99 -12.71 -9.64 0.04
N LYS A 100 -12.46 -8.34 -0.13
CA LYS A 100 -12.33 -7.39 0.97
C LYS A 100 -13.49 -6.40 0.91
N ARG A 101 -14.36 -6.42 1.93
CA ARG A 101 -15.34 -5.36 2.12
C ARG A 101 -14.66 -4.12 2.68
N VAL A 102 -14.96 -2.96 2.10
CA VAL A 102 -14.48 -1.64 2.50
C VAL A 102 -15.71 -0.80 2.80
N ARG A 103 -15.88 -0.41 4.05
CA ARG A 103 -17.01 0.43 4.49
C ARG A 103 -16.53 1.85 4.71
N ASN A 104 -17.27 2.82 4.20
CA ASN A 104 -17.10 4.17 4.71
C ASN A 104 -17.70 4.26 6.13
N ARG A 105 -17.10 5.09 6.98
CA ARG A 105 -17.57 5.28 8.36
C ARG A 105 -17.80 6.75 8.62
N ALA A 106 -18.87 7.05 9.34
CA ALA A 106 -19.07 8.37 9.90
C ALA A 106 -17.97 8.63 10.93
N THR A 107 -17.46 9.84 10.93
CA THR A 107 -16.61 10.39 11.98
C THR A 107 -17.33 11.62 12.53
N GLU A 108 -17.26 11.88 13.84
CA GLU A 108 -17.97 13.00 14.44
C GLU A 108 -17.65 14.31 13.71
N ASN A 109 -18.69 14.98 13.19
CA ASN A 109 -18.60 16.22 12.41
C ASN A 109 -17.70 16.17 11.16
N VAL A 110 -17.36 14.97 10.67
CA VAL A 110 -16.50 14.77 9.49
C VAL A 110 -17.24 13.87 8.50
N PRO A 111 -17.14 14.13 7.19
CA PRO A 111 -17.85 13.32 6.20
C PRO A 111 -17.49 11.83 6.25
N TYR A 112 -18.29 10.99 5.61
CA TYR A 112 -17.99 9.56 5.51
C TYR A 112 -16.71 9.35 4.69
N LEU A 113 -15.71 8.75 5.33
CA LEU A 113 -14.43 8.43 4.71
C LEU A 113 -14.17 6.92 4.80
N SER A 114 -13.44 6.38 3.83
CA SER A 114 -12.90 5.01 3.92
C SER A 114 -11.62 4.93 4.77
N THR A 115 -11.02 6.07 5.15
CA THR A 115 -9.57 6.25 5.34
C THR A 115 -8.92 5.72 6.62
N LYS A 116 -9.57 4.89 7.44
CA LYS A 116 -8.79 4.09 8.41
C LYS A 116 -8.05 3.00 7.63
N HIS A 117 -6.75 3.16 7.47
CA HIS A 117 -5.85 2.28 6.72
C HIS A 117 -6.10 0.78 7.00
N GLU A 118 -6.33 0.38 8.25
CA GLU A 118 -6.59 -1.03 8.63
C GLU A 118 -7.94 -1.60 8.11
N GLY A 119 -8.81 -0.76 7.53
CA GLY A 119 -10.15 -1.13 7.05
C GLY A 119 -10.35 -1.08 5.54
N ASN A 120 -9.54 -0.30 4.81
CA ASN A 120 -9.79 0.03 3.41
C ASN A 120 -8.89 -0.70 2.41
N ASN A 121 -7.96 -1.52 2.89
CA ASN A 121 -7.03 -2.24 2.04
C ASN A 121 -7.05 -3.76 2.27
N THR A 122 -6.44 -4.44 1.32
CA THR A 122 -6.00 -5.83 1.37
C THR A 122 -4.64 -5.90 0.70
N ARG A 123 -3.86 -6.94 1.01
CA ARG A 123 -2.55 -7.12 0.40
C ARG A 123 -2.47 -8.40 -0.40
N ILE A 124 -1.60 -8.39 -1.39
CA ILE A 124 -1.23 -9.55 -2.21
C ILE A 124 0.25 -9.79 -1.98
N ILE A 125 0.60 -10.98 -1.51
CA ILE A 125 1.97 -11.40 -1.28
C ILE A 125 2.36 -12.38 -2.39
N PHE A 126 3.53 -12.15 -2.99
CA PHE A 126 4.18 -13.03 -3.96
C PHE A 126 5.45 -13.59 -3.33
N THR A 127 5.67 -14.90 -3.45
CA THR A 127 6.84 -15.61 -2.86
C THR A 127 7.58 -16.52 -3.85
N ALA A 128 7.40 -16.32 -5.15
CA ALA A 128 7.94 -17.20 -6.18
C ALA A 128 9.47 -17.12 -6.29
N ASN A 129 10.13 -18.27 -6.46
CA ASN A 129 11.56 -18.37 -6.80
C ASN A 129 12.49 -17.58 -5.87
N GLY A 130 12.21 -17.62 -4.56
CA GLY A 130 13.00 -16.89 -3.57
C GLY A 130 12.84 -15.37 -3.64
N GLN A 131 11.84 -14.85 -4.34
CA GLN A 131 11.52 -13.41 -4.37
C GLN A 131 10.25 -13.16 -3.56
N PHE A 132 10.29 -12.13 -2.73
CA PHE A 132 9.18 -11.61 -1.96
C PHE A 132 8.72 -10.29 -2.57
N GLU A 133 7.41 -10.14 -2.75
CA GLU A 133 6.79 -8.85 -3.01
C GLU A 133 5.48 -8.72 -2.24
N MET A 134 5.19 -7.53 -1.74
CA MET A 134 3.92 -7.21 -1.10
C MET A 134 3.28 -6.02 -1.80
N TRP A 135 2.11 -6.25 -2.38
CA TRP A 135 1.30 -5.26 -3.04
C TRP A 135 0.08 -4.92 -2.19
N GLU A 136 -0.31 -3.66 -2.15
CA GLU A 136 -1.49 -3.17 -1.46
C GLU A 136 -2.55 -2.75 -2.47
N VAL A 137 -3.77 -3.25 -2.27
CA VAL A 137 -4.96 -2.88 -3.02
C VAL A 137 -5.93 -2.21 -2.08
N ALA A 138 -6.35 -0.99 -2.38
CA ALA A 138 -7.17 -0.19 -1.48
C ALA A 138 -8.22 0.63 -2.22
N ILE A 139 -9.24 1.07 -1.47
CA ILE A 139 -10.19 2.10 -1.91
C ILE A 139 -10.05 3.35 -1.04
N PRO A 140 -9.08 4.23 -1.33
CA PRO A 140 -8.97 5.54 -0.69
C PRO A 140 -10.13 6.49 -1.06
N THR A 141 -10.42 7.44 -0.16
CA THR A 141 -11.36 8.54 -0.39
C THR A 141 -10.66 9.88 -0.18
N ARG A 142 -10.78 10.80 -1.14
CA ARG A 142 -10.32 12.19 -1.02
C ARG A 142 -11.51 13.14 -1.14
N ILE A 143 -11.57 14.17 -0.29
CA ILE A 143 -12.58 15.22 -0.41
C ILE A 143 -12.02 16.33 -1.30
N LEU A 144 -12.69 16.61 -2.42
CA LEU A 144 -12.35 17.68 -3.36
C LEU A 144 -13.60 18.45 -3.73
N ASN A 145 -13.55 19.78 -3.69
CA ASN A 145 -14.65 20.67 -4.07
C ASN A 145 -16.00 20.27 -3.43
N GLY A 146 -15.99 19.83 -2.16
CA GLY A 146 -17.18 19.40 -1.43
C GLY A 146 -17.74 18.02 -1.81
N GLN A 147 -17.05 17.23 -2.63
CA GLN A 147 -17.43 15.87 -3.02
C GLN A 147 -16.43 14.84 -2.49
N ALA A 148 -16.90 13.64 -2.16
CA ALA A 148 -16.04 12.49 -1.87
C ALA A 148 -15.70 11.78 -3.19
N HIS A 149 -14.42 11.76 -3.55
CA HIS A 149 -13.88 11.03 -4.70
C HIS A 149 -13.28 9.71 -4.21
N PHE A 150 -13.68 8.61 -4.84
CA PHE A 150 -13.18 7.28 -4.54
C PHE A 150 -12.24 6.80 -5.65
N PHE A 151 -11.19 6.09 -5.27
CA PHE A 151 -10.19 5.56 -6.19
C PHE A 151 -9.94 4.10 -5.84
N LEU A 152 -9.70 3.25 -6.84
CA LEU A 152 -9.07 1.95 -6.63
C LEU A 152 -7.57 2.14 -6.85
N THR A 153 -6.77 1.82 -5.84
CA THR A 153 -5.31 1.98 -5.91
C THR A 153 -4.63 0.63 -5.77
N VAL A 154 -3.58 0.43 -6.56
CA VAL A 154 -2.68 -0.73 -6.48
C VAL A 154 -1.26 -0.20 -6.33
N GLN A 155 -0.55 -0.61 -5.28
CA GLN A 155 0.78 -0.10 -4.97
C GLN A 155 1.68 -1.21 -4.42
N LYS A 156 2.87 -1.38 -4.99
CA LYS A 156 3.92 -2.21 -4.40
C LYS A 156 4.48 -1.51 -3.15
N LEU A 157 4.44 -2.19 -2.01
CA LEU A 157 4.91 -1.66 -0.73
C LEU A 157 6.35 -2.10 -0.43
N TYR A 158 6.64 -3.38 -0.66
CA TYR A 158 7.88 -4.03 -0.29
C TYR A 158 8.27 -5.05 -1.35
N GLU A 159 9.57 -5.22 -1.55
CA GLU A 159 10.15 -6.26 -2.38
C GLU A 159 11.50 -6.70 -1.81
N GLY A 160 11.95 -7.90 -2.15
CA GLY A 160 13.27 -8.37 -1.75
C GLY A 160 13.47 -9.85 -2.00
N ARG A 161 14.72 -10.27 -2.02
CA ARG A 161 15.13 -11.67 -2.11
C ARG A 161 15.07 -12.32 -0.73
N MET A 162 14.51 -13.51 -0.70
CA MET A 162 14.42 -14.38 0.48
C MET A 162 15.57 -15.37 0.49
N TYR A 163 16.13 -15.58 1.66
CA TYR A 163 17.18 -16.55 1.95
C TYR A 163 16.77 -17.42 3.13
N ASN A 164 17.38 -18.60 3.25
CA ASN A 164 17.33 -19.41 4.46
C ASN A 164 18.56 -19.06 5.33
N TYR A 165 18.33 -18.38 6.45
CA TYR A 165 19.37 -18.09 7.43
C TYR A 165 18.97 -18.71 8.76
N GLU A 166 19.79 -19.61 9.28
CA GLU A 166 19.55 -20.31 10.55
C GLU A 166 18.17 -20.99 10.64
N GLY A 167 17.67 -21.54 9.53
CA GLY A 167 16.37 -22.20 9.47
C GLY A 167 15.18 -21.24 9.49
N LYS A 168 15.37 -19.97 9.09
CA LYS A 168 14.32 -18.95 8.99
C LYS A 168 14.41 -18.20 7.67
N VAL A 169 13.26 -17.67 7.24
CA VAL A 169 13.21 -16.76 6.09
C VAL A 169 13.87 -15.44 6.47
N TYR A 170 14.92 -15.08 5.76
CA TYR A 170 15.64 -13.82 5.88
C TYR A 170 15.44 -12.98 4.62
N ILE A 171 15.16 -11.68 4.79
CA ILE A 171 15.20 -10.69 3.72
C ILE A 171 16.16 -9.59 4.18
N PRO A 172 17.14 -9.18 3.35
CA PRO A 172 18.07 -8.11 3.69
C PRO A 172 17.35 -6.79 3.95
N GLU A 173 17.77 -6.05 5.00
CA GLU A 173 17.20 -4.74 5.36
C GLU A 173 17.37 -3.69 4.25
N THR A 174 18.35 -3.87 3.37
CA THR A 174 18.61 -2.98 2.24
C THR A 174 17.59 -3.13 1.12
N GLN A 175 16.98 -4.30 0.99
CA GLN A 175 15.91 -4.57 0.03
C GLN A 175 14.55 -4.34 0.67
N TYR A 176 14.40 -4.75 1.93
CA TYR A 176 13.22 -4.49 2.73
C TYR A 176 13.58 -3.96 4.13
N ALA A 177 13.65 -2.62 4.22
CA ALA A 177 13.78 -1.91 5.47
C ALA A 177 12.58 -2.16 6.40
N GLY A 178 12.84 -2.76 7.56
CA GLY A 178 11.86 -3.09 8.58
C GLY A 178 11.35 -4.54 8.57
N TYR A 179 11.86 -5.41 7.70
CA TYR A 179 11.50 -6.84 7.72
C TYR A 179 11.88 -7.48 9.06
N GLN A 180 13.08 -7.21 9.57
CA GLN A 180 13.54 -7.78 10.85
C GLN A 180 12.72 -7.28 12.05
N ASN A 181 12.06 -6.13 11.89
CA ASN A 181 11.20 -5.52 12.89
C ASN A 181 9.72 -5.91 12.75
N TRP A 182 9.39 -6.88 11.90
CA TRP A 182 8.02 -7.36 11.71
C TRP A 182 7.89 -8.88 11.98
N PRO A 183 7.84 -9.30 13.25
CA PRO A 183 7.80 -10.73 13.63
C PRO A 183 6.65 -11.51 13.01
N ASN A 184 5.45 -10.89 12.93
CA ASN A 184 4.28 -11.53 12.32
C ASN A 184 4.45 -11.82 10.83
N LEU A 185 5.24 -11.01 10.10
CA LEU A 185 5.56 -11.30 8.70
C LEU A 185 6.59 -12.43 8.59
N GLN A 186 7.60 -12.45 9.46
CA GLN A 186 8.59 -13.53 9.52
C GLN A 186 7.92 -14.88 9.81
N GLU A 187 7.02 -14.92 10.80
CA GLU A 187 6.26 -16.13 11.13
C GLU A 187 5.36 -16.56 9.96
N TYR A 188 4.71 -15.60 9.30
CA TYR A 188 3.87 -15.87 8.14
C TYR A 188 4.68 -16.49 6.99
N LEU A 189 5.80 -15.88 6.60
CA LEU A 189 6.65 -16.38 5.53
C LEU A 189 7.28 -17.73 5.88
N GLY A 190 7.68 -17.94 7.14
CA GLY A 190 8.22 -19.23 7.60
C GLY A 190 7.23 -20.40 7.47
N LYS A 191 5.92 -20.13 7.46
CA LYS A 191 4.87 -21.13 7.18
C LYS A 191 4.52 -21.22 5.70
N ALA A 192 4.61 -20.11 4.97
CA ALA A 192 4.18 -19.98 3.58
C ALA A 192 5.23 -20.44 2.56
N VAL A 193 6.52 -20.35 2.91
CA VAL A 193 7.65 -20.59 2.01
C VAL A 193 8.46 -21.79 2.50
N PRO A 194 8.60 -22.86 1.70
CA PRO A 194 9.46 -23.98 2.05
C PRO A 194 10.93 -23.55 2.09
N LEU A 195 11.57 -23.66 3.25
CA LEU A 195 12.97 -23.21 3.44
C LEU A 195 13.97 -23.92 2.53
N ASN A 196 13.71 -25.17 2.16
CA ASN A 196 14.55 -25.94 1.24
C ASN A 196 14.50 -25.43 -0.23
N GLN A 197 13.61 -24.48 -0.53
CA GLN A 197 13.57 -23.80 -1.83
C GLN A 197 14.32 -22.47 -1.82
N LEU A 198 14.82 -22.04 -0.65
CA LEU A 198 15.60 -20.84 -0.50
C LEU A 198 17.09 -21.16 -0.51
N GLU A 199 17.89 -20.22 -0.99
CA GLU A 199 19.34 -20.26 -0.87
C GLU A 199 19.73 -20.16 0.60
N GLU A 200 20.46 -21.16 1.08
CA GLU A 200 21.01 -21.15 2.44
C GLU A 200 22.23 -20.23 2.47
N ILE A 201 22.23 -19.31 3.42
CA ILE A 201 23.34 -18.38 3.64
C ILE A 201 23.89 -18.50 5.05
N ASP A 202 25.19 -18.29 5.20
CA ASP A 202 25.86 -18.18 6.50
C ASP A 202 26.03 -16.72 6.94
N SER A 203 26.61 -16.51 8.13
CA SER A 203 26.80 -15.17 8.70
C SER A 203 27.77 -14.32 7.87
N ASP A 204 28.76 -14.92 7.23
CA ASP A 204 29.74 -14.18 6.42
C ASP A 204 29.07 -13.68 5.12
N GLN A 205 28.28 -14.54 4.47
CA GLN A 205 27.48 -14.17 3.31
C GLN A 205 26.41 -13.13 3.65
N MET A 206 25.80 -13.21 4.83
CA MET A 206 24.86 -12.20 5.31
C MET A 206 25.53 -10.83 5.45
N LEU A 207 26.76 -10.78 5.98
CA LEU A 207 27.55 -9.55 6.07
C LEU A 207 27.91 -9.01 4.70
N GLU A 208 28.32 -9.86 3.75
CA GLU A 208 28.60 -9.44 2.37
C GLU A 208 27.38 -8.81 1.68
N ILE A 209 26.19 -9.40 1.87
CA ILE A 209 24.92 -8.86 1.34
C ILE A 209 24.62 -7.49 1.95
N LEU A 210 24.89 -7.29 3.23
CA LEU A 210 24.69 -6.00 3.89
C LEU A 210 25.68 -4.94 3.37
N VAL A 211 26.97 -5.26 3.33
CA VAL A 211 28.04 -4.32 2.93
C VAL A 211 27.92 -3.92 1.46
N SER A 212 27.64 -4.86 0.56
CA SER A 212 27.42 -4.56 -0.87
C SER A 212 26.22 -3.64 -1.15
N SER A 213 25.35 -3.46 -0.16
CA SER A 213 24.16 -2.64 -0.27
C SER A 213 24.29 -1.26 0.39
N GLU A 214 25.30 -1.04 1.25
CA GLU A 214 25.51 0.25 1.93
C GLU A 214 26.01 1.35 0.98
N ASP A 215 26.58 0.98 -0.17
CA ASP A 215 26.99 1.91 -1.24
C ASP A 215 25.80 2.66 -1.91
N GLN A 216 24.55 2.43 -1.46
CA GLN A 216 23.34 3.11 -1.93
C GLN A 216 22.65 3.98 -0.88
N LEU A 217 23.34 4.37 0.20
CA LEU A 217 22.86 5.46 1.03
C LEU A 217 22.93 6.74 0.19
N GLU A 218 21.82 7.07 -0.49
CA GLU A 218 21.63 8.36 -1.16
C GLU A 218 21.90 9.45 -0.12
N GLU A 219 23.04 10.14 -0.26
CA GLU A 219 23.28 11.39 0.43
C GLU A 219 22.08 12.29 0.10
N ILE A 220 21.24 12.55 1.11
CA ILE A 220 20.16 13.51 0.97
C ILE A 220 20.86 14.81 0.62
N PRO A 221 20.64 15.39 -0.58
CA PRO A 221 21.30 16.63 -0.95
C PRO A 221 21.04 17.65 0.15
N ALA A 222 22.01 18.52 0.48
CA ALA A 222 21.75 19.63 1.38
C ALA A 222 20.52 20.37 0.84
N VAL A 223 19.39 20.23 1.54
CA VAL A 223 18.11 20.65 1.01
C VAL A 223 18.02 22.16 1.22
N GLU A 224 17.40 22.91 0.32
CA GLU A 224 17.13 24.31 0.61
C GLU A 224 16.15 24.40 1.80
N ASP A 225 16.14 25.53 2.51
CA ASP A 225 15.04 25.81 3.43
C ASP A 225 13.72 25.66 2.69
N ASN A 226 12.75 24.98 3.31
CA ASN A 226 11.44 24.69 2.73
C ASN A 226 11.41 23.74 1.50
N ALA A 227 12.46 22.93 1.33
CA ALA A 227 12.46 21.82 0.38
C ALA A 227 12.66 20.46 1.09
N GLY A 228 12.32 19.38 0.38
CA GLY A 228 12.47 18.02 0.86
C GLY A 228 12.58 17.00 -0.26
N VAL A 229 12.89 15.75 0.09
CA VAL A 229 12.87 14.60 -0.81
C VAL A 229 11.97 13.52 -0.24
N VAL A 230 11.01 13.05 -1.02
CA VAL A 230 10.03 12.05 -0.58
C VAL A 230 10.71 10.70 -0.38
N LYS A 231 10.62 10.16 0.84
CA LYS A 231 11.14 8.82 1.18
C LYS A 231 10.14 7.71 0.86
N TYR A 232 8.85 8.00 1.06
CA TYR A 232 7.76 7.05 0.86
C TYR A 232 6.42 7.78 0.79
N PHE A 233 5.47 7.25 0.03
CA PHE A 233 4.09 7.74 0.00
C PHE A 233 3.11 6.56 -0.16
N CYS A 234 2.17 6.39 0.75
CA CYS A 234 1.16 5.33 0.74
C CYS A 234 -0.14 5.84 0.13
N LEU A 235 -0.56 5.28 -1.01
CA LEU A 235 -1.80 5.68 -1.68
C LEU A 235 -3.05 5.32 -0.86
N ALA A 236 -3.03 4.19 -0.14
CA ALA A 236 -4.19 3.73 0.64
C ALA A 236 -4.52 4.63 1.84
N SER A 237 -3.51 5.23 2.47
CA SER A 237 -3.66 6.15 3.59
C SER A 237 -3.57 7.63 3.19
N GLY A 238 -3.05 7.92 2.00
CA GLY A 238 -2.72 9.29 1.58
C GLY A 238 -1.60 9.90 2.41
N LEU A 239 -0.80 9.09 3.11
CA LEU A 239 0.29 9.53 3.98
C LEU A 239 1.65 9.19 3.37
N GLY A 240 2.58 10.14 3.46
CA GLY A 240 3.97 9.94 3.11
C GLY A 240 4.93 10.47 4.15
N LEU A 241 6.21 10.23 3.88
CA LEU A 241 7.34 10.69 4.67
C LEU A 241 8.34 11.35 3.71
N ALA A 242 8.88 12.50 4.08
CA ALA A 242 9.96 13.17 3.35
C ALA A 242 11.13 13.49 4.27
N ALA A 243 12.33 13.43 3.70
CA ALA A 243 13.54 14.00 4.27
C ALA A 243 13.51 15.52 4.06
N VAL A 244 13.73 16.29 5.13
CA VAL A 244 13.93 17.75 5.07
C VAL A 244 15.19 18.10 5.87
N ASN A 245 15.68 19.33 5.77
CA ASN A 245 16.99 19.74 6.28
C ASN A 245 17.41 19.25 7.67
N VAL A 246 16.46 19.15 8.60
CA VAL A 246 16.78 18.85 10.00
C VAL A 246 16.19 17.52 10.46
N ASN A 247 15.17 17.00 9.78
CA ASN A 247 14.38 15.86 10.26
C ASN A 247 13.58 15.18 9.14
N ASN A 248 12.88 14.10 9.47
CA ASN A 248 11.80 13.58 8.62
C ASN A 248 10.49 14.30 8.94
N ALA A 249 9.69 14.58 7.91
CA ALA A 249 8.36 15.16 8.06
C ALA A 249 7.31 14.30 7.35
N MET A 250 6.13 14.22 7.95
CA MET A 250 4.97 13.57 7.36
C MET A 250 4.30 14.47 6.33
N ILE A 251 3.77 13.83 5.28
CA ILE A 251 2.96 14.46 4.25
C ILE A 251 1.61 13.79 4.24
N HIS A 252 0.55 14.57 4.04
CA HIS A 252 -0.77 14.03 3.75
C HIS A 252 -1.26 14.62 2.43
N TRP A 253 -1.88 13.83 1.56
CA TRP A 253 -2.38 14.24 0.25
C TRP A 253 -3.31 15.48 0.24
N SER A 254 -3.91 15.85 1.38
CA SER A 254 -4.75 17.04 1.50
C SER A 254 -3.93 18.31 1.63
N GLN A 255 -2.61 18.18 1.81
CA GLN A 255 -1.65 19.28 1.87
C GLN A 255 -0.87 19.43 0.56
N ILE A 256 -1.06 18.52 -0.40
CA ILE A 256 -0.41 18.58 -1.71
C ILE A 256 -1.26 19.48 -2.62
N LEU A 257 -0.63 20.53 -3.13
CA LEU A 257 -1.18 21.41 -4.15
C LEU A 257 -1.00 20.72 -5.50
N SER A 258 -2.03 20.02 -5.95
CA SER A 258 -2.01 19.29 -7.23
C SER A 258 -3.34 19.45 -7.96
N PRO A 259 -3.33 19.66 -9.29
CA PRO A 259 -4.54 19.63 -10.12
C PRO A 259 -5.09 18.20 -10.29
N GLU A 260 -4.33 17.17 -9.92
CA GLU A 260 -4.74 15.77 -10.03
C GLU A 260 -5.86 15.42 -9.03
N ARG A 261 -6.80 14.57 -9.46
CA ARG A 261 -7.89 14.07 -8.59
C ARG A 261 -7.33 13.25 -7.43
N LEU A 262 -6.32 12.42 -7.67
CA LEU A 262 -5.57 11.71 -6.63
C LEU A 262 -4.19 12.34 -6.48
N ALA A 263 -3.97 13.10 -5.39
CA ALA A 263 -2.66 13.64 -5.11
C ALA A 263 -1.76 12.56 -4.50
N CYS A 264 -0.62 12.32 -5.14
CA CYS A 264 0.41 11.37 -4.73
C CYS A 264 1.81 11.92 -5.01
N LEU A 265 2.80 11.28 -4.39
CA LEU A 265 4.23 11.58 -4.54
C LEU A 265 5.00 10.29 -4.78
N GLU A 266 6.12 10.39 -5.49
CA GLU A 266 7.03 9.27 -5.77
C GLU A 266 8.22 9.26 -4.80
N LYS A 267 8.78 8.08 -4.52
CA LYS A 267 10.05 7.99 -3.78
C LYS A 267 11.16 8.70 -4.58
N GLY A 268 11.99 9.48 -3.90
CA GLY A 268 13.04 10.30 -4.50
C GLY A 268 12.53 11.62 -5.10
N GLN A 269 11.22 11.85 -5.14
CA GLN A 269 10.67 13.07 -5.72
C GLN A 269 11.07 14.29 -4.86
N PRO A 270 11.72 15.31 -5.46
CA PRO A 270 11.94 16.58 -4.78
C PRO A 270 10.59 17.29 -4.59
N ILE A 271 10.44 17.96 -3.46
CA ILE A 271 9.23 18.72 -3.12
C ILE A 271 9.61 20.07 -2.51
N ARG A 272 8.71 21.04 -2.66
CA ARG A 272 8.73 22.29 -1.90
C ARG A 272 7.51 22.38 -1.00
N PHE A 273 7.60 23.10 0.11
CA PHE A 273 6.49 23.27 1.05
C PHE A 273 6.50 24.66 1.67
N ASP A 274 5.33 25.18 2.04
CA ASP A 274 5.24 26.52 2.65
C ASP A 274 5.83 26.58 4.06
N ARG A 275 5.56 25.54 4.86
CA ARG A 275 5.98 25.45 6.26
C ARG A 275 5.87 24.04 6.84
N ILE A 276 6.59 23.83 7.93
CA ILE A 276 6.45 22.66 8.81
C ILE A 276 5.54 23.03 9.99
N VAL A 277 4.55 22.19 10.30
CA VAL A 277 3.70 22.35 11.48
C VAL A 277 3.86 21.17 12.43
N LEU A 278 3.81 21.43 13.74
CA LEU A 278 3.79 20.39 14.76
C LEU A 278 2.36 19.86 14.89
N GLY A 279 2.21 18.55 14.72
CA GLY A 279 1.00 17.81 15.06
C GLY A 279 1.28 16.87 16.22
N THR A 280 0.21 16.38 16.86
CA THR A 280 0.30 15.29 17.83
C THR A 280 -0.39 14.05 17.26
N LYS A 281 0.32 12.92 17.28
CA LYS A 281 -0.25 11.61 16.96
C LYS A 281 0.14 10.65 18.07
N ASP A 282 -0.85 10.05 18.73
CA ASP A 282 -0.62 9.12 19.84
C ASP A 282 0.30 9.68 20.95
N ALA A 283 0.17 10.98 21.26
CA ALA A 283 1.00 11.76 22.21
C ALA A 283 2.46 12.02 21.78
N GLU A 284 2.85 11.64 20.56
CA GLU A 284 4.14 12.01 19.97
C GLU A 284 4.00 13.25 19.09
N THR A 285 5.00 14.14 19.16
CA THR A 285 5.10 15.31 18.28
C THR A 285 5.58 14.88 16.90
N VAL A 286 4.77 15.15 15.88
CA VAL A 286 5.03 14.79 14.49
C VAL A 286 5.09 16.06 13.65
N LEU A 287 6.09 16.17 12.77
CA LEU A 287 6.21 17.27 11.82
C LEU A 287 5.33 16.99 10.58
N PHE A 288 4.49 17.92 10.18
CA PHE A 288 3.69 17.85 8.95
C PHE A 288 4.09 18.95 7.97
N LEU A 289 4.25 18.58 6.70
CA LEU A 289 4.42 19.55 5.62
C LEU A 289 3.07 20.13 5.17
N LYS A 290 3.05 21.44 4.90
CA LYS A 290 1.90 22.20 4.40
C LYS A 290 2.24 22.86 3.07
N GLY A 291 1.28 22.91 2.15
CA GLY A 291 1.45 23.56 0.85
C GLY A 291 2.50 22.87 -0.01
N VAL A 292 2.43 21.54 -0.11
CA VAL A 292 3.43 20.74 -0.81
C VAL A 292 3.25 20.88 -2.31
N GLU A 293 4.28 21.34 -3.00
CA GLU A 293 4.36 21.45 -4.45
C GLU A 293 5.35 20.42 -5.02
N LYS A 294 5.06 19.96 -6.24
CA LYS A 294 5.85 18.97 -6.98
C LYS A 294 6.94 19.64 -7.81
#